data_AF-A0A519C975-F1
#
_entry.id   AF-A0A519C975-F1
#
_cell.length_a   1.000
_cell.length_b   1.000
_cell.length_c   1.000
_cell.angle_alpha   90.00
_cell.angle_beta   90.00
_cell.angle_gamma   90.00
#
_symmetry.space_group_name_H-M   'P 1'
#
loop_
_entity.id
_entity.type
_entity.pdbx_description
1 polymer ?
#
loop_
_entity_poly.entity_id
_entity_poly.type
_entity_poly.pdbx_seq_one_letter_code
_entity_poly.pdbx_strand_id
1 'polypeptide(L)'
;MTGFLYIPASICLFGIYNFKNRTKIGYTLALTLLTFIGGFFAISGILLFLLGDTIDMVQGGLLILLAFTTLRRLKTIKSQTFKSWYYLDSFQLNPGTLNEDEVLASCPTCSSLLAVIPSRLTPDDNCPNCGHNLVKYSVDTNEEE
;
A
#
# COMPACT_ATOMS: atom_id res chain seq x y z
N MET A 1 20.51 28.12 -10.00
CA MET A 1 19.73 27.09 -10.71
C MET A 1 19.71 25.73 -9.99
N THR A 2 20.69 25.41 -9.14
CA THR A 2 20.76 24.14 -8.37
C THR A 2 19.76 24.03 -7.21
N GLY A 3 19.38 25.14 -6.59
CA GLY A 3 18.46 25.15 -5.43
C GLY A 3 17.03 24.69 -5.74
N PHE A 4 16.53 24.92 -6.97
CA PHE A 4 15.18 24.53 -7.38
C PHE A 4 14.99 23.01 -7.50
N LEU A 5 16.08 22.27 -7.70
CA LEU A 5 16.07 20.82 -7.86
C LEU A 5 16.26 20.08 -6.52
N TYR A 6 16.86 20.75 -5.53
CA TYR A 6 17.05 20.21 -4.18
C TYR A 6 15.76 20.12 -3.38
N ILE A 7 14.83 21.06 -3.58
CA ILE A 7 13.55 21.12 -2.89
C ILE A 7 12.68 19.88 -3.22
N PRO A 8 12.40 19.53 -4.49
CA PRO A 8 11.63 18.32 -4.79
C PRO A 8 12.36 17.05 -4.39
N ALA A 9 13.69 17.00 -4.52
CA ALA A 9 14.49 15.86 -4.09
C ALA A 9 14.37 15.62 -2.57
N SER A 10 14.41 16.68 -1.76
CA SER A 10 14.24 16.61 -0.31
C SER A 10 12.84 16.13 0.08
N ILE A 11 11.80 16.61 -0.60
CA ILE A 11 10.41 16.17 -0.39
C ILE A 11 10.26 14.68 -0.73
N CYS A 12 10.87 14.21 -1.83
CA CYS A 12 10.86 12.81 -2.22
C CYS A 12 11.57 11.94 -1.17
N LEU A 13 12.75 12.34 -0.70
CA LEU A 13 13.50 11.61 0.33
C LEU A 13 12.74 11.57 1.66
N PHE A 14 12.14 12.69 2.06
CA PHE A 14 11.31 12.76 3.26
C PHE A 14 10.06 11.88 3.14
N GLY A 15 9.44 11.84 1.96
CA GLY A 15 8.35 10.93 1.63
C GLY A 15 8.75 9.47 1.74
N ILE A 16 9.89 9.08 1.15
CA ILE A 16 10.43 7.70 1.22
C ILE A 16 10.72 7.31 2.67
N TYR A 17 11.34 8.20 3.45
CA TYR A 17 11.64 7.95 4.85
C TYR A 17 10.36 7.71 5.68
N ASN A 18 9.36 8.59 5.54
CA ASN A 18 8.08 8.45 6.23
C ASN A 18 7.28 7.23 5.77
N PHE A 19 7.37 6.89 4.49
CA PHE A 19 6.72 5.70 3.92
C PHE A 19 7.35 4.41 4.45
N LYS A 20 8.69 4.36 4.52
CA LYS A 20 9.43 3.25 5.13
C LYS A 20 9.08 3.07 6.60
N ASN A 21 8.91 4.18 7.32
CA ASN A 21 8.54 4.16 8.74
C ASN A 21 7.02 3.95 8.99
N ARG A 22 6.25 3.61 7.93
CA ARG A 22 4.81 3.30 7.96
C ARG A 22 3.96 4.31 8.76
N THR A 23 4.32 5.60 8.70
CA THR A 23 3.59 6.62 9.46
C THR A 23 2.29 7.04 8.76
N LYS A 24 1.30 7.49 9.54
CA LYS A 24 0.04 8.11 9.04
C LYS A 24 0.29 9.30 8.11
N ILE A 25 1.38 10.02 8.38
CA ILE A 25 1.85 11.14 7.58
C ILE A 25 2.38 10.65 6.23
N GLY A 26 3.16 9.56 6.20
CA GLY A 26 3.72 8.98 4.97
C GLY A 26 2.66 8.55 3.96
N TYR A 27 1.59 7.89 4.41
CA TYR A 27 0.47 7.51 3.54
C TYR A 27 -0.26 8.73 2.95
N THR A 28 -0.55 9.71 3.81
CA THR A 28 -1.28 10.92 3.40
C THR A 28 -0.45 11.73 2.41
N LEU A 29 0.86 11.88 2.65
CA LEU A 29 1.79 12.54 1.73
C LEU A 29 1.92 11.81 0.40
N ALA A 30 2.02 10.48 0.41
CA ALA A 30 2.09 9.69 -0.82
C ALA A 30 0.80 9.87 -1.66
N LEU A 31 -0.37 9.86 -1.02
CA LEU A 31 -1.64 10.05 -1.69
C LEU A 31 -1.80 11.47 -2.26
N THR A 32 -1.41 12.51 -1.52
CA THR A 32 -1.48 13.90 -1.99
C THR A 32 -0.52 14.14 -3.14
N LEU A 33 0.73 13.67 -3.05
CA LEU A 33 1.72 13.79 -4.12
C LEU A 33 1.29 13.04 -5.39
N LEU A 34 0.75 11.83 -5.25
CA LEU A 34 0.28 11.04 -6.40
C LEU A 34 -0.95 11.69 -7.07
N THR A 35 -1.82 12.34 -6.29
CA THR A 35 -2.95 13.10 -6.81
C THR A 35 -2.48 14.36 -7.53
N PHE A 36 -1.51 15.07 -6.94
CA PHE A 36 -0.96 16.29 -7.52
C PHE A 36 -0.24 16.03 -8.85
N ILE A 37 0.63 15.01 -8.90
CA ILE A 37 1.35 14.65 -10.13
C ILE A 37 0.39 14.17 -11.23
N GLY A 38 -0.62 13.37 -10.86
CA GLY A 38 -1.65 12.91 -11.80
C GLY A 38 -2.50 14.06 -12.34
N GLY A 39 -2.87 15.01 -11.49
CA GLY A 39 -3.58 16.23 -11.88
C GLY A 39 -2.75 17.12 -12.80
N PHE A 40 -1.47 17.29 -12.49
CA PHE A 40 -0.53 18.04 -13.34
C PHE A 40 -0.44 17.43 -14.74
N PHE A 41 -0.25 16.11 -14.84
CA PHE A 41 -0.23 15.43 -16.14
C PHE A 41 -1.57 15.52 -16.88
N ALA A 42 -2.70 15.47 -16.18
CA ALA A 42 -4.00 15.64 -16.82
C ALA A 42 -4.17 17.05 -17.42
N ILE A 43 -3.87 18.09 -16.64
CA ILE A 43 -4.01 19.48 -17.07
C ILE A 43 -3.05 19.78 -18.21
N SER A 44 -1.76 19.45 -18.06
CA SER A 44 -0.77 19.62 -19.12
C SER A 44 -1.15 18.83 -20.36
N GLY A 45 -1.59 17.58 -20.21
CA GLY A 45 -1.99 16.74 -21.33
C GLY A 45 -3.17 17.31 -22.12
N ILE A 46 -4.21 17.81 -21.43
CA ILE A 46 -5.35 18.48 -22.06
C ILE A 46 -4.92 19.76 -22.77
N LEU A 47 -4.07 20.57 -22.13
CA LEU A 47 -3.62 21.84 -22.71
C LEU A 47 -2.81 21.60 -24.01
N LEU A 48 -1.87 20.65 -23.98
CA LEU A 48 -1.08 20.27 -25.16
C LEU A 48 -1.96 19.66 -26.26
N PHE A 49 -2.99 18.89 -25.89
CA PHE A 49 -3.89 18.27 -26.87
C PHE A 49 -4.81 19.28 -27.58
N LEU A 50 -5.21 20.35 -26.88
CA LEU A 50 -6.14 21.35 -27.43
C LEU A 50 -5.45 22.52 -28.15
N LEU A 51 -4.29 22.97 -27.67
CA LEU A 51 -3.61 24.15 -28.21
C LEU A 51 -2.35 23.83 -29.02
N GLY A 52 -1.88 22.58 -28.97
CA GLY A 52 -0.60 22.19 -29.55
C GLY A 52 -0.66 21.79 -31.01
N ASP A 53 0.50 21.79 -31.65
CA ASP A 53 0.69 21.26 -33.01
C ASP A 53 0.60 19.72 -33.02
N THR A 54 0.74 19.10 -34.20
CA THR A 54 0.65 17.63 -34.37
C THR A 54 1.52 16.81 -33.42
N ILE A 55 2.74 17.28 -33.10
CA ILE A 55 3.67 16.62 -32.16
C ILE A 55 3.17 16.78 -30.72
N ASP A 56 2.70 17.98 -30.36
CA ASP A 56 2.18 18.28 -29.03
C ASP A 56 0.87 17.54 -28.75
N MET A 57 0.05 17.28 -29.76
CA MET A 57 -1.15 16.45 -29.62
C MET A 57 -0.79 15.01 -29.20
N VAL A 58 0.24 14.42 -29.81
CA VAL A 58 0.72 13.07 -29.44
C VAL A 58 1.27 13.07 -28.01
N GLN A 59 2.08 14.08 -27.68
CA GLN A 59 2.62 14.25 -26.33
C GLN A 59 1.51 14.48 -25.28
N GLY A 60 0.50 15.28 -25.61
CA GLY A 60 -0.67 15.53 -24.78
C GLY A 60 -1.49 14.27 -24.54
N GLY A 61 -1.72 13.47 -25.60
CA GLY A 61 -2.37 12.16 -25.49
C GLY A 61 -1.62 11.20 -24.58
N LEU A 62 -0.29 11.16 -24.67
CA LEU A 62 0.55 10.35 -23.78
C LEU A 62 0.43 10.82 -22.32
N LEU A 63 0.47 12.13 -22.07
CA LEU A 63 0.30 12.69 -20.72
C LEU A 63 -1.08 12.37 -20.12
N ILE A 64 -2.14 12.41 -20.92
CA ILE A 64 -3.49 12.02 -20.49
C ILE A 64 -3.52 10.53 -20.11
N LEU A 65 -2.87 9.66 -20.90
CA LEU A 65 -2.77 8.24 -20.58
C LEU A 65 -1.98 8.01 -19.28
N LEU A 66 -0.88 8.75 -19.07
CA LEU A 66 -0.13 8.72 -17.82
C LEU A 66 -1.00 9.18 -16.64
N ALA A 67 -1.76 10.26 -16.80
CA ALA A 67 -2.70 10.69 -15.76
C ALA A 67 -3.73 9.61 -15.43
N PHE A 68 -4.31 8.96 -16.45
CA PHE A 68 -5.30 7.90 -16.27
C PHE A 68 -4.73 6.67 -15.54
N THR A 69 -3.53 6.23 -15.89
CA THR A 69 -2.85 5.12 -15.20
C THR A 69 -2.52 5.50 -13.75
N THR A 70 -2.11 6.74 -13.52
CA THR A 70 -1.84 7.30 -12.18
C THR A 70 -3.11 7.32 -11.32
N LEU A 71 -4.25 7.74 -11.87
CA LEU A 71 -5.55 7.74 -11.19
C LEU A 71 -6.05 6.31 -10.89
N ARG A 72 -5.82 5.36 -11.80
CA ARG A 72 -6.09 3.93 -11.52
C ARG A 72 -5.28 3.44 -10.32
N ARG A 73 -3.99 3.78 -10.28
CA ARG A 73 -3.11 3.41 -9.16
C ARG A 73 -3.55 4.05 -7.84
N LEU A 74 -4.06 5.29 -7.88
CA LEU A 74 -4.63 5.98 -6.72
C LEU A 74 -5.85 5.24 -6.16
N LYS A 75 -6.74 4.72 -7.02
CA LYS A 75 -7.89 3.90 -6.59
C LYS A 75 -7.44 2.63 -5.87
N THR A 76 -6.39 1.97 -6.37
CA THR A 76 -5.82 0.77 -5.72
C THR A 76 -5.22 1.11 -4.36
N ILE A 77 -4.44 2.18 -4.24
CA ILE A 77 -3.83 2.60 -2.96
C ILE A 77 -4.88 3.05 -1.95
N LYS A 78 -5.96 3.70 -2.41
CA LYS A 78 -7.08 4.13 -1.56
C LYS A 78 -7.95 2.96 -1.06
N SER A 79 -7.77 1.76 -1.60
CA SER A 79 -8.51 0.57 -1.13
C SER A 79 -8.25 0.32 0.36
N GLN A 80 -9.29 -0.10 1.09
CA GLN A 80 -9.20 -0.39 2.53
C GLN A 80 -8.20 -1.54 2.82
N THR A 81 -8.03 -2.46 1.85
CA THR A 81 -7.04 -3.54 1.90
C THR A 81 -5.61 -3.02 1.94
N PHE A 82 -5.27 -2.00 1.15
CA PHE A 82 -3.94 -1.41 1.16
C PHE A 82 -3.70 -0.61 2.45
N LYS A 83 -4.72 0.13 2.91
CA LYS A 83 -4.65 0.94 4.13
C LYS A 83 -4.39 0.09 5.38
N SER A 84 -5.08 -1.06 5.51
CA SER A 84 -4.90 -2.01 6.63
C SER A 84 -3.51 -2.66 6.62
N TRP A 85 -3.03 -3.13 5.46
CA TRP A 85 -1.66 -3.64 5.33
C TRP A 85 -0.59 -2.58 5.69
N TYR A 86 -0.80 -1.34 5.26
CA TYR A 86 0.16 -0.27 5.44
C TYR A 86 0.31 0.17 6.90
N TYR A 87 -0.79 0.25 7.66
CA TYR A 87 -0.73 0.70 9.06
C TYR A 87 -0.33 -0.38 10.06
N LEU A 88 -0.25 -1.65 9.64
CA LEU A 88 -0.15 -2.78 10.58
C LEU A 88 -1.24 -2.71 11.67
N ASP A 89 -2.33 -2.01 11.38
CA ASP A 89 -3.49 -1.87 12.25
C ASP A 89 -4.24 -3.18 12.07
N SER A 90 -4.38 -3.92 13.18
CA SER A 90 -5.00 -5.23 13.25
C SER A 90 -6.27 -5.25 12.40
N PHE A 91 -6.17 -5.94 11.27
CA PHE A 91 -7.25 -6.52 10.49
C PHE A 91 -8.68 -6.09 10.86
N GLN A 92 -9.16 -4.98 10.29
CA GLN A 92 -10.59 -4.63 10.24
C GLN A 92 -10.97 -4.50 8.76
N LEU A 93 -10.86 -5.61 8.03
CA LEU A 93 -11.19 -5.73 6.62
C LEU A 93 -12.69 -6.03 6.52
N ASN A 94 -13.51 -4.99 6.46
CA ASN A 94 -14.94 -5.04 6.14
C ASN A 94 -15.82 -5.92 7.08
N PRO A 95 -16.61 -5.32 7.99
CA PRO A 95 -17.44 -6.01 9.01
C PRO A 95 -18.68 -6.75 8.45
N GLY A 96 -18.63 -7.22 7.20
CA GLY A 96 -19.75 -7.90 6.54
C GLY A 96 -19.69 -9.43 6.56
N THR A 97 -18.52 -10.02 6.82
CA THR A 97 -18.30 -11.48 6.67
C THR A 97 -17.33 -12.08 7.69
N LEU A 98 -16.92 -11.33 8.71
CA LEU A 98 -16.01 -11.78 9.76
C LEU A 98 -16.76 -11.69 11.09
N ASN A 99 -16.77 -12.79 11.83
CA ASN A 99 -17.30 -12.78 13.20
C ASN A 99 -16.40 -11.91 14.10
N GLU A 100 -16.92 -11.46 15.24
CA GLU A 100 -16.33 -10.38 16.08
C GLU A 100 -14.89 -10.62 16.59
N ASP A 101 -14.26 -11.77 16.32
CA ASP A 101 -12.90 -12.10 16.72
C ASP A 101 -11.99 -12.66 15.59
N GLU A 102 -12.45 -12.62 14.33
CA GLU A 102 -11.72 -13.16 13.18
C GLU A 102 -10.78 -12.13 12.55
N VAL A 103 -9.49 -12.49 12.43
CA VAL A 103 -8.47 -11.72 11.70
C VAL A 103 -7.95 -12.54 10.53
N LEU A 104 -7.69 -11.94 9.35
CA LEU A 104 -6.94 -12.67 8.34
C LEU A 104 -5.45 -12.65 8.66
N ALA A 105 -4.87 -13.85 8.63
CA ALA A 105 -3.45 -14.08 8.76
C ALA A 105 -2.92 -14.85 7.54
N SER A 106 -1.65 -14.67 7.21
CA SER A 106 -0.95 -15.49 6.22
C SER A 106 -0.29 -16.68 6.91
N CYS A 107 -0.45 -17.88 6.35
CA CYS A 107 0.29 -19.06 6.81
C CYS A 107 1.81 -18.83 6.67
N PRO A 108 2.61 -19.11 7.72
CA PRO A 108 4.06 -18.87 7.69
C PRO A 108 4.81 -19.80 6.72
N THR A 109 4.23 -20.94 6.34
CA THR A 109 4.90 -21.94 5.49
C THR A 109 4.52 -21.82 4.01
N CYS A 110 3.25 -21.58 3.68
CA CYS A 110 2.79 -21.54 2.28
C CYS A 110 2.25 -20.18 1.82
N SER A 111 2.24 -19.18 2.70
CA SER A 111 1.70 -17.84 2.42
C SER A 111 0.24 -17.81 1.97
N SER A 112 -0.50 -18.92 2.16
CA SER A 112 -1.95 -18.94 1.97
C SER A 112 -2.62 -17.99 2.96
N LEU A 113 -3.71 -17.35 2.54
CA LEU A 113 -4.43 -16.33 3.29
C LEU A 113 -5.65 -16.98 3.97
N LEU A 114 -5.67 -16.95 5.30
CA LEU A 114 -6.67 -17.61 6.15
C LEU A 114 -7.36 -16.58 7.03
N ALA A 115 -8.65 -16.77 7.32
CA ALA A 115 -9.32 -16.11 8.44
C ALA A 115 -9.12 -16.98 9.69
N VAL A 116 -8.58 -16.40 10.76
CA VAL A 116 -8.26 -17.09 12.02
C VAL A 116 -8.71 -16.27 13.22
N ILE A 117 -9.07 -16.94 14.31
CA ILE A 117 -9.38 -16.30 15.60
C ILE A 117 -8.16 -16.50 16.51
N PRO A 118 -7.32 -15.47 16.76
CA PRO A 118 -6.05 -15.66 17.47
C PRO A 118 -6.23 -16.21 18.90
N SER A 119 -7.34 -15.85 19.55
CA SER A 119 -7.69 -16.32 20.90
C SER A 119 -8.12 -17.79 20.96
N ARG A 120 -8.42 -18.40 19.80
CA ARG A 120 -8.83 -19.81 19.68
C ARG A 120 -7.76 -20.68 19.03
N LEU A 121 -6.64 -20.09 18.61
CA LEU A 121 -5.55 -20.84 17.98
C LEU A 121 -4.82 -21.68 19.02
N THR A 122 -4.69 -22.96 18.72
CA THR A 122 -3.97 -23.95 19.51
C THR A 122 -2.73 -24.45 18.75
N PRO A 123 -1.76 -25.08 19.45
CA PRO A 123 -0.55 -25.63 18.82
C PRO A 123 -0.82 -26.74 17.80
N ASP A 124 -1.99 -27.37 17.93
CA ASP A 124 -2.48 -28.47 17.09
C ASP A 124 -3.23 -27.99 15.85
N ASP A 125 -3.38 -26.66 15.67
CA ASP A 125 -4.06 -26.13 14.50
C ASP A 125 -3.14 -26.13 13.27
N ASN A 126 -3.60 -26.85 12.24
CA ASN A 126 -2.88 -27.03 10.99
C ASN A 126 -3.51 -26.20 9.87
N CYS A 127 -2.67 -25.71 8.96
CA CYS A 127 -3.13 -25.03 7.77
C CYS A 127 -3.90 -26.00 6.85
N PRO A 128 -5.14 -25.71 6.42
CA PRO A 128 -5.91 -26.58 5.52
C PRO A 128 -5.29 -26.69 4.12
N ASN A 129 -4.41 -25.77 3.74
CA ASN A 129 -3.77 -25.77 2.43
C ASN A 129 -2.47 -26.58 2.37
N CYS A 130 -1.67 -26.57 3.44
CA CYS A 130 -0.35 -27.24 3.45
C CYS A 130 -0.15 -28.24 4.60
N GLY A 131 -1.10 -28.37 5.51
CA GLY A 131 -1.05 -29.31 6.63
C GLY A 131 -0.03 -28.99 7.72
N HIS A 132 0.71 -27.88 7.63
CA HIS A 132 1.69 -27.47 8.65
C HIS A 132 1.05 -26.69 9.80
N ASN A 133 1.63 -26.82 11.00
CA ASN A 133 1.18 -26.12 12.20
C ASN A 133 1.26 -24.60 12.03
N LEU A 134 0.20 -23.92 12.46
CA LEU A 134 0.07 -22.47 12.42
C LEU A 134 0.81 -21.78 13.58
N VAL A 135 0.97 -22.48 14.71
CA VAL A 135 1.66 -22.00 15.90
C VAL A 135 2.97 -22.77 16.09
N LYS A 136 4.08 -22.05 16.28
CA LYS A 136 5.38 -22.64 16.66
C LYS A 136 5.71 -22.16 18.07
N TYR A 137 5.96 -23.07 19.00
CA TYR A 137 6.54 -22.70 20.30
C TYR A 137 8.02 -22.32 20.10
N SER A 138 8.39 -21.10 20.46
CA SER A 138 9.76 -20.81 20.90
C SER A 138 9.79 -21.08 22.40
N VAL A 139 10.43 -22.18 22.80
CA VAL A 139 10.79 -22.39 24.20
C VAL A 139 11.93 -21.43 24.50
N ASP A 140 11.63 -20.33 25.17
CA ASP A 140 12.68 -19.51 25.80
C ASP A 140 13.22 -20.31 26.99
N THR A 141 14.28 -21.08 26.75
CA THR A 141 15.13 -21.60 27.82
C THR A 141 15.88 -20.41 28.43
N ASN A 142 15.23 -19.70 29.36
CA ASN A 142 15.96 -18.94 30.36
C ASN A 142 16.40 -19.95 31.43
N GLU A 143 17.67 -20.35 31.31
CA GLU A 143 18.42 -21.00 32.37
C GLU A 143 18.47 -20.04 33.57
N GLU A 144 17.68 -20.35 34.61
CA GLU A 144 18.00 -19.96 35.98
C GLU A 144 18.94 -21.03 36.55
N GLU A 145 20.24 -20.72 36.63
CA GLU A 145 21.11 -21.01 37.80
C GLU A 145 22.44 -20.25 37.69
#